data_AF-A0A4P7X0I7-F1
#
_entry.id   AF-A0A4P7X0I7-F1
#
_cell.length_a   1.000
_cell.length_b   1.000
_cell.length_c   1.000
_cell.angle_alpha   90.00
_cell.angle_beta   90.00
_cell.angle_gamma   90.00
#
_symmetry.space_group_name_H-M   'P 1'
#
loop_
_entity.id
_entity.type
_entity.pdbx_description
1 polymer ?
#
loop_
_entity_poly.entity_id
_entity_poly.type
_entity_poly.pdbx_seq_one_letter_code
_entity_poly.pdbx_strand_id
1 'polypeptide(L)'
;MKKPIKYKIGLLPTGLVMVRGKLKTIDTITSPISKSKCIGYHYSELLYTPSKTRKIRTLEEKKESSAWRAWKSKNSKSKCNDFFIEDTSGKIRVIAKGITIAIIVNQHEKNITNDSKDIEYLLLEDDTEYVLVGKVTLNDEGEKVIKKNKNQFFISDISYYNLTNNNLISILKKIGFLIFILITSLILYDFFKT
;
A
#
# COMPACT_ATOMS: atom_id res chain seq x y z
N MET A 1 -10.71 -9.82 8.49
CA MET A 1 -11.35 -8.79 7.63
C MET A 1 -11.85 -9.47 6.36
N LYS A 2 -13.13 -9.30 6.00
CA LYS A 2 -13.63 -9.75 4.68
C LYS A 2 -12.92 -8.95 3.58
N LYS A 3 -12.46 -9.61 2.51
CA LYS A 3 -11.88 -8.92 1.35
C LYS A 3 -12.96 -8.01 0.75
N PRO A 4 -12.66 -6.72 0.45
CA PRO A 4 -13.60 -5.86 -0.24
C PRO A 4 -13.98 -6.48 -1.59
N ILE A 5 -15.27 -6.47 -1.92
CA ILE A 5 -15.76 -6.95 -3.21
C ILE A 5 -15.35 -5.91 -4.27
N LYS A 6 -14.74 -6.38 -5.36
CA LYS A 6 -14.34 -5.54 -6.49
C LYS A 6 -15.57 -5.27 -7.37
N TYR A 7 -15.86 -4.00 -7.62
CA TYR A 7 -16.99 -3.56 -8.45
C TYR A 7 -16.49 -2.88 -9.73
N LYS A 8 -17.27 -3.03 -10.81
CA LYS A 8 -17.22 -2.18 -12.00
C LYS A 8 -17.86 -0.83 -11.68
N ILE A 9 -17.25 0.27 -12.11
CA ILE A 9 -17.69 1.63 -11.73
C ILE A 9 -19.13 1.93 -12.17
N GLY A 10 -19.56 1.47 -13.35
CA GLY A 10 -20.93 1.66 -13.84
C GLY A 10 -22.01 0.93 -13.02
N LEU A 11 -21.64 -0.01 -12.14
CA LEU A 11 -22.56 -0.87 -11.38
C LEU A 11 -22.36 -0.75 -9.87
N LEU A 12 -21.91 0.42 -9.39
CA LEU A 12 -21.59 0.60 -7.98
C LEU A 12 -22.84 0.63 -7.09
N PRO A 13 -22.95 -0.28 -6.10
CA PRO A 13 -23.96 -0.16 -5.06
C PRO A 13 -23.58 0.98 -4.10
N THR A 14 -24.56 1.53 -3.39
CA THR A 14 -24.30 2.39 -2.24
C THR A 14 -23.66 1.56 -1.12
N GLY A 15 -22.65 2.12 -0.45
CA GLY A 15 -21.93 1.42 0.62
C GLY A 15 -20.43 1.34 0.38
N LEU A 16 -19.76 0.49 1.15
CA LEU A 16 -18.32 0.29 1.05
C LEU A 16 -17.98 -0.52 -0.21
N VAL A 17 -17.10 0.02 -1.05
CA VAL A 17 -16.70 -0.60 -2.31
C VAL A 17 -15.18 -0.59 -2.47
N MET A 18 -14.71 -1.48 -3.32
CA MET A 18 -13.39 -1.41 -3.94
C MET A 18 -13.55 -1.31 -5.44
N VAL A 19 -12.89 -0.33 -6.04
CA VAL A 19 -12.87 -0.13 -7.49
C VAL A 19 -11.45 -0.13 -8.00
N ARG A 20 -11.29 -0.47 -9.27
CA ARG A 20 -10.01 -0.42 -9.99
C ARG A 20 -10.20 0.46 -11.21
N GLY A 21 -9.25 1.34 -11.47
CA GLY A 21 -9.35 2.24 -12.62
C GLY A 21 -8.15 3.17 -12.75
N LYS A 22 -8.17 3.95 -13.83
CA LYS A 22 -7.24 5.06 -14.06
C LYS A 22 -7.79 6.35 -13.46
N LEU A 23 -6.90 7.27 -13.13
CA LEU A 23 -7.30 8.54 -12.54
C LEU A 23 -7.50 9.60 -13.62
N LYS A 24 -8.46 10.49 -13.38
CA LYS A 24 -8.73 11.68 -14.17
C LYS A 24 -8.75 12.89 -13.27
N THR A 25 -7.94 13.87 -13.63
CA THR A 25 -7.74 15.09 -12.87
C THR A 25 -8.98 15.99 -12.97
N ILE A 26 -9.30 16.66 -11.86
CA ILE A 26 -10.18 17.84 -11.86
C ILE A 26 -9.29 19.07 -11.73
N ASP A 27 -8.55 19.11 -10.63
CA ASP A 27 -7.57 20.14 -10.32
C ASP A 27 -6.23 19.53 -9.93
N THR A 28 -5.15 20.29 -10.08
CA THR A 28 -3.79 19.87 -9.69
C THR A 28 -3.27 20.60 -8.46
N ILE A 29 -2.37 19.95 -7.73
CA ILE A 29 -1.51 20.55 -6.71
C ILE A 29 -0.05 20.34 -7.06
N THR A 30 0.80 21.25 -6.62
CA THR A 30 2.26 21.13 -6.80
C THR A 30 2.86 20.31 -5.65
N SER A 31 3.63 19.28 -5.98
CA SER A 31 4.30 18.44 -5.00
C SER A 31 5.47 19.15 -4.29
N PRO A 32 5.81 18.78 -3.04
CA PRO A 32 6.85 19.45 -2.27
C PRO A 32 8.28 19.24 -2.78
N ILE A 33 8.63 18.03 -3.25
CA ILE A 33 10.00 17.67 -3.66
C ILE A 33 10.22 17.92 -5.14
N SER A 34 9.53 17.18 -6.02
CA SER A 34 9.75 17.25 -7.48
C SER A 34 9.15 18.50 -8.13
N LYS A 35 8.29 19.23 -7.41
CA LYS A 35 7.51 20.37 -7.95
C LYS A 35 6.59 19.99 -9.11
N SER A 36 6.24 18.71 -9.21
CA SER A 36 5.36 18.19 -10.24
C SER A 36 3.91 18.58 -9.95
N LYS A 37 3.14 18.87 -11.00
CA LYS A 37 1.68 18.98 -10.90
C LYS A 37 1.08 17.58 -10.78
N CYS A 38 0.29 17.35 -9.74
CA CYS A 38 -0.27 16.04 -9.43
C CYS A 38 -1.69 16.19 -8.87
N ILE A 39 -2.47 15.10 -8.84
CA ILE A 39 -3.79 15.05 -8.20
C ILE A 39 -3.64 15.12 -6.68
N GLY A 40 -2.64 14.40 -6.17
CA GLY A 40 -2.35 14.28 -4.76
C GLY A 40 -0.94 13.79 -4.50
N TYR A 41 -0.43 14.02 -3.30
CA TYR A 41 0.86 13.51 -2.86
C TYR A 41 0.82 13.03 -1.41
N HIS A 42 1.66 12.05 -1.11
CA HIS A 42 2.08 11.71 0.26
C HIS A 42 3.57 12.02 0.40
N TYR A 43 3.90 12.93 1.32
CA TYR A 43 5.26 13.34 1.64
C TYR A 43 5.64 12.83 3.01
N SER A 44 6.86 12.34 3.16
CA SER A 44 7.43 11.92 4.44
C SER A 44 8.89 12.36 4.60
N GLU A 45 9.22 12.87 5.78
CA GLU A 45 10.59 13.09 6.24
C GLU A 45 11.07 11.81 6.92
N LEU A 46 12.08 11.17 6.36
CA LEU A 46 12.68 9.95 6.90
C LEU A 46 13.98 10.29 7.62
N LEU A 47 14.07 9.84 8.87
CA LEU A 47 15.31 9.83 9.63
C LEU A 47 15.84 8.42 9.76
N TYR A 48 17.14 8.29 9.59
CA TYR A 48 17.85 7.07 9.86
C TYR A 48 17.97 6.91 11.37
N THR A 49 17.35 5.87 11.92
CA THR A 49 17.42 5.61 13.35
C THR A 49 18.12 4.27 13.56
N PRO A 50 19.23 4.21 14.33
CA PRO A 50 19.78 2.95 14.76
C PRO A 50 18.74 2.26 15.64
N SER A 51 18.29 1.07 15.23
CA SER A 51 17.31 0.35 16.01
C SER A 51 17.97 -0.31 17.19
N LYS A 52 17.37 -0.20 18.38
CA LYS A 52 17.82 -0.92 19.57
C LYS A 52 17.79 -2.41 19.27
N THR A 53 18.95 -3.05 19.32
CA THR A 53 19.12 -4.49 19.13
C THR A 53 18.20 -5.24 20.09
N ARG A 54 17.44 -6.22 19.58
CA ARG A 54 16.89 -7.27 20.44
C ARG A 54 18.11 -8.02 20.96
N LYS A 55 18.39 -8.01 22.26
CA LYS A 55 19.40 -8.91 22.84
C LYS A 55 18.91 -10.34 22.61
N ILE A 56 19.40 -11.00 21.56
CA ILE A 56 19.27 -12.44 21.42
C ILE A 56 20.29 -13.02 22.41
N ARG A 57 19.82 -13.57 23.53
CA ARG A 57 20.66 -14.42 24.40
C ARG A 57 20.75 -15.77 23.71
N THR A 58 21.68 -15.92 22.78
CA THR A 58 22.23 -17.25 22.52
C THR A 58 23.23 -17.55 23.64
N LEU A 59 23.02 -18.69 24.30
CA LEU A 59 24.06 -19.31 25.10
C LEU A 59 25.20 -19.63 24.15
N GLU A 60 26.40 -19.19 24.50
CA GLU A 60 27.66 -19.46 23.81
C GLU A 60 27.95 -18.55 22.59
N GLU A 61 29.11 -17.90 22.71
CA GLU A 61 29.90 -17.24 21.66
C GLU A 61 29.56 -15.81 21.19
N LYS A 62 30.60 -14.97 21.28
CA LYS A 62 30.83 -13.60 20.75
C LYS A 62 29.60 -12.73 20.44
N LYS A 63 29.40 -11.74 21.32
CA LYS A 63 28.58 -10.55 21.09
C LYS A 63 29.10 -9.73 19.91
N GLU A 64 28.48 -9.89 18.76
CA GLU A 64 28.41 -8.83 17.76
C GLU A 64 26.97 -8.33 17.72
N SER A 65 26.72 -7.19 18.37
CA SER A 65 25.42 -6.53 18.26
C SER A 65 25.32 -5.93 16.85
N SER A 66 24.78 -6.68 15.89
CA SER A 66 24.38 -6.09 14.61
C SER A 66 23.19 -5.16 14.88
N ALA A 67 23.50 -3.86 15.07
CA ALA A 67 22.48 -2.83 15.12
C ALA A 67 21.81 -2.78 13.75
N TRP A 68 20.62 -3.35 13.62
CA TRP A 68 19.84 -3.23 12.40
C TRP A 68 19.36 -1.78 12.28
N ARG A 69 19.61 -1.18 11.13
CA ARG A 69 19.33 0.23 10.86
C ARG A 69 18.04 0.32 10.07
N ALA A 70 17.16 1.25 10.42
CA ALA A 70 15.89 1.41 9.73
C ALA A 70 15.54 2.89 9.57
N TRP A 71 15.02 3.23 8.40
CA TRP A 71 14.40 4.53 8.15
C TRP A 71 13.08 4.61 8.94
N LYS A 72 12.91 5.71 9.68
CA LYS A 72 11.67 6.00 10.40
C LYS A 72 11.10 7.32 9.90
N SER A 73 9.79 7.34 9.66
CA SER A 73 9.07 8.57 9.36
C SER A 73 9.04 9.46 10.61
N LYS A 74 9.67 10.63 10.53
CA LYS A 74 9.60 11.68 11.56
C LYS A 74 8.32 12.49 11.43
N ASN A 75 8.00 12.88 10.20
CA ASN A 75 6.85 13.70 9.88
C ASN A 75 6.29 13.25 8.54
N SER A 76 4.97 13.32 8.37
CA SER A 76 4.33 12.98 7.10
C SER A 76 3.15 13.90 6.84
N LYS A 77 2.91 14.18 5.56
CA LYS A 77 1.85 15.06 5.10
C LYS A 77 1.26 14.52 3.82
N SER A 78 -0.06 14.40 3.78
CA SER A 78 -0.80 14.07 2.58
C SER A 78 -1.69 15.22 2.17
N LYS A 79 -1.73 15.53 0.87
CA LYS A 79 -2.73 16.40 0.26
C LYS A 79 -3.24 15.75 -1.01
N CYS A 80 -4.54 15.87 -1.27
CA CYS A 80 -5.16 15.31 -2.45
C CYS A 80 -6.37 16.16 -2.81
N ASN A 81 -6.44 16.62 -4.06
CA ASN A 81 -7.63 17.25 -4.61
C ASN A 81 -8.67 16.17 -4.92
N ASP A 82 -9.93 16.59 -5.10
CA ASP A 82 -10.92 15.71 -5.69
C ASP A 82 -10.50 15.31 -7.11
N PHE A 83 -10.88 14.10 -7.50
CA PHE A 83 -10.55 13.54 -8.81
C PHE A 83 -11.65 12.60 -9.25
N PHE A 84 -11.51 12.05 -10.45
CA PHE A 84 -12.33 10.97 -10.92
C PHE A 84 -11.50 9.70 -11.05
N ILE A 85 -12.13 8.56 -10.80
CA ILE A 85 -11.61 7.26 -11.18
C ILE A 85 -12.49 6.68 -12.28
N GLU A 86 -11.87 6.11 -13.31
CA GLU A 86 -12.57 5.54 -14.47
C GLU A 86 -12.08 4.14 -14.83
N ASP A 87 -13.01 3.33 -15.31
CA ASP A 87 -12.80 2.02 -15.91
C ASP A 87 -13.63 1.92 -17.19
N THR A 88 -13.62 0.76 -17.84
CA THR A 88 -14.37 0.56 -19.10
C THR A 88 -15.90 0.65 -18.94
N SER A 89 -16.41 0.63 -17.71
CA SER A 89 -17.85 0.66 -17.41
C SER A 89 -18.36 2.04 -16.99
N GLY A 90 -17.47 2.98 -16.67
CA GLY A 90 -17.85 4.33 -16.31
C GLY A 90 -16.79 5.07 -15.50
N LYS A 91 -17.20 6.25 -15.03
CA LYS A 91 -16.38 7.20 -14.28
C LYS A 91 -17.14 7.66 -13.04
N ILE A 92 -16.47 7.80 -11.91
CA ILE A 92 -17.08 8.27 -10.65
C ILE A 92 -16.17 9.26 -9.93
N ARG A 93 -16.77 10.31 -9.37
CA ARG A 93 -16.05 11.34 -8.61
C ARG A 93 -15.65 10.81 -7.25
N VAL A 94 -14.44 11.16 -6.83
CA VAL A 94 -13.86 10.83 -5.52
C VAL A 94 -13.67 12.13 -4.75
N ILE A 95 -14.34 12.21 -3.60
CA ILE A 95 -14.15 13.29 -2.64
C ILE A 95 -12.96 12.93 -1.76
N ALA A 96 -11.79 13.46 -2.11
CA ALA A 96 -10.49 12.95 -1.66
C ALA A 96 -10.13 13.33 -0.21
N LYS A 97 -10.98 14.11 0.46
CA LYS A 97 -10.75 14.57 1.84
C LYS A 97 -10.47 13.40 2.79
N GLY A 98 -9.24 13.36 3.31
CA GLY A 98 -8.78 12.36 4.27
C GLY A 98 -8.49 10.98 3.66
N ILE A 99 -8.22 10.91 2.35
CA ILE A 99 -7.74 9.71 1.67
C ILE A 99 -6.30 9.38 2.09
N THR A 100 -6.06 8.10 2.33
CA THR A 100 -4.69 7.59 2.49
C THR A 100 -4.13 7.20 1.14
N ILE A 101 -2.97 7.75 0.77
CA ILE A 101 -2.24 7.39 -0.45
C ILE A 101 -1.19 6.35 -0.05
N ALA A 102 -1.34 5.14 -0.56
CA ALA A 102 -0.48 4.00 -0.26
C ALA A 102 0.04 3.42 -1.58
N ILE A 103 1.00 4.11 -2.20
CA ILE A 103 1.54 3.75 -3.52
C ILE A 103 3.05 3.64 -3.45
N ILE A 104 3.66 2.92 -4.38
CA ILE A 104 5.13 2.82 -4.56
C ILE A 104 5.61 3.36 -5.90
N VAL A 105 4.66 3.73 -6.77
CA VAL A 105 4.93 4.33 -8.07
C VAL A 105 5.04 5.86 -7.96
N ASN A 106 5.63 6.49 -8.97
CA ASN A 106 5.79 7.95 -9.06
C ASN A 106 6.45 8.53 -7.79
N GLN A 107 7.49 7.84 -7.34
CA GLN A 107 8.26 8.17 -6.15
C GLN A 107 9.40 9.14 -6.51
N HIS A 108 9.56 10.16 -5.69
CA HIS A 108 10.74 11.02 -5.72
C HIS A 108 11.40 11.07 -4.35
N GLU A 109 12.73 11.11 -4.33
CA GLU A 109 13.52 11.19 -3.13
C GLU A 109 14.49 12.36 -3.19
N LYS A 110 14.78 12.95 -2.04
CA LYS A 110 15.82 13.95 -1.87
C LYS A 110 16.61 13.65 -0.60
N ASN A 111 17.89 13.31 -0.75
CA ASN A 111 18.79 13.19 0.39
C ASN A 111 19.07 14.58 0.96
N ILE A 112 18.87 14.73 2.27
CA ILE A 112 19.16 15.98 3.00
C ILE A 112 20.52 15.83 3.71
N THR A 113 20.74 14.68 4.35
CA THR A 113 22.03 14.26 4.91
C THR A 113 22.21 12.75 4.70
N ASN A 114 23.32 12.19 5.17
CA ASN A 114 23.50 10.73 5.17
C ASN A 114 22.45 9.99 6.02
N ASP A 115 21.90 10.67 7.04
CA ASP A 115 20.94 10.09 7.99
C ASP A 115 19.53 10.68 7.84
N SER A 116 19.28 11.48 6.78
CA SER A 116 17.96 12.05 6.54
C SER A 116 17.65 12.17 5.05
N LYS A 117 16.44 11.75 4.67
CA LYS A 117 15.94 11.91 3.32
C LYS A 117 14.46 12.24 3.33
N ASP A 118 14.06 13.04 2.37
CA ASP A 118 12.66 13.29 2.09
C ASP A 118 12.21 12.36 0.97
N ILE A 119 10.98 11.86 1.08
CA ILE A 119 10.34 11.03 0.06
C ILE A 119 8.94 11.57 -0.22
N GLU A 120 8.55 11.55 -1.49
CA GLU A 120 7.17 11.79 -1.89
C GLU A 120 6.69 10.74 -2.88
N TYR A 121 5.39 10.50 -2.84
CA TYR A 121 4.66 9.64 -3.77
C TYR A 121 3.52 10.43 -4.40
N LEU A 122 3.40 10.37 -5.73
CA LEU A 122 2.46 11.20 -6.47
C LEU A 122 1.32 10.37 -7.10
N LEU A 123 0.09 10.87 -6.96
CA LEU A 123 -1.04 10.45 -7.78
C LEU A 123 -1.08 11.32 -9.03
N LEU A 124 -0.93 10.68 -10.19
CA LEU A 124 -0.89 11.33 -11.49
C LEU A 124 -2.08 10.86 -12.33
N GLU A 125 -2.48 11.69 -13.29
CA GLU A 125 -3.26 11.23 -14.44
C GLU A 125 -2.28 10.70 -15.47
N ASP A 126 -1.98 9.41 -15.37
CA ASP A 126 -1.10 8.66 -16.25
C ASP A 126 -1.74 7.30 -16.60
N ASP A 127 -0.97 6.39 -17.18
CA ASP A 127 -1.43 5.05 -17.50
C ASP A 127 -1.44 4.09 -16.29
N THR A 128 -1.08 4.56 -15.10
CA THR A 128 -1.09 3.76 -13.88
C THR A 128 -2.52 3.37 -13.50
N GLU A 129 -2.69 2.10 -13.18
CA GLU A 129 -3.95 1.58 -12.69
C GLU A 129 -3.94 1.48 -11.16
N TYR A 130 -5.00 2.01 -10.55
CA TYR A 130 -5.12 2.14 -9.11
C TYR A 130 -6.27 1.29 -8.57
N VAL A 131 -6.16 0.90 -7.30
CA VAL A 131 -7.22 0.35 -6.48
C VAL A 131 -7.63 1.40 -5.46
N LEU A 132 -8.92 1.76 -5.44
CA LEU A 132 -9.50 2.68 -4.49
C LEU A 132 -10.52 1.95 -3.61
N VAL A 133 -10.43 2.13 -2.30
CA VAL A 133 -11.42 1.67 -1.34
C VAL A 133 -12.08 2.88 -0.69
N GLY A 134 -13.41 2.94 -0.71
CA GLY A 134 -14.16 4.05 -0.12
C GLY A 134 -15.66 3.73 -0.03
N LYS A 135 -16.44 4.70 0.46
CA LYS A 135 -17.91 4.58 0.55
C LYS A 135 -18.58 5.33 -0.60
N VAL A 136 -19.38 4.62 -1.40
CA VAL A 136 -20.30 5.20 -2.37
C VAL A 136 -21.53 5.74 -1.65
N THR A 137 -21.87 6.99 -1.92
CA THR A 137 -23.05 7.70 -1.42
C THR A 137 -23.55 8.66 -2.48
N LEU A 138 -24.75 9.19 -2.30
CA LEU A 138 -25.19 10.39 -3.02
C LEU A 138 -24.56 11.65 -2.39
N ASN A 139 -24.19 12.63 -3.21
CA ASN A 139 -23.90 14.00 -2.79
C ASN A 139 -25.21 14.80 -2.64
N ASP A 140 -25.09 16.09 -2.32
CA ASP A 140 -26.24 16.98 -2.13
C ASP A 140 -27.02 17.24 -3.44
N GLU A 141 -26.38 17.03 -4.59
CA GLU A 141 -26.96 17.15 -5.93
C GLU A 141 -27.61 15.83 -6.42
N GLY A 142 -27.56 14.76 -5.61
CA GLY A 142 -28.11 13.45 -5.96
C GLY A 142 -27.19 12.58 -6.83
N GLU A 143 -25.94 12.97 -7.04
CA GLU A 143 -24.94 12.21 -7.81
C GLU A 143 -24.18 11.21 -6.93
N LYS A 144 -23.85 10.04 -7.49
CA LYS A 144 -23.01 9.05 -6.79
C LYS A 144 -21.56 9.54 -6.73
N VAL A 145 -21.01 9.57 -5.52
CA VAL A 145 -19.60 9.88 -5.25
C VAL A 145 -18.97 8.86 -4.31
N ILE A 146 -17.66 8.66 -4.42
CA ILE A 146 -16.87 7.90 -3.44
C ILE A 146 -16.27 8.87 -2.43
N LYS A 147 -16.50 8.64 -1.14
CA LYS A 147 -15.91 9.45 -0.07
C LYS A 147 -15.42 8.59 1.10
N LYS A 148 -14.79 9.25 2.07
CA LYS A 148 -14.27 8.62 3.28
C LYS A 148 -15.32 7.79 4.03
N ASN A 149 -14.98 6.53 4.32
CA ASN A 149 -15.64 5.71 5.33
C ASN A 149 -14.90 5.83 6.68
N LYS A 150 -15.54 5.50 7.81
CA LYS A 150 -14.96 5.63 9.17
C LYS A 150 -13.55 5.04 9.28
N ASN A 151 -13.33 3.84 8.73
CA ASN A 151 -12.08 3.10 8.93
C ASN A 151 -11.34 2.77 7.62
N GLN A 152 -11.91 3.06 6.45
CA GLN A 152 -11.40 2.56 5.17
C GLN A 152 -11.58 3.61 4.08
N PHE A 153 -10.51 4.34 3.80
CA PHE A 153 -10.45 5.24 2.65
C PHE A 153 -9.00 5.38 2.17
N PHE A 154 -8.64 4.61 1.15
CA PHE A 154 -7.30 4.62 0.62
C PHE A 154 -7.26 4.36 -0.88
N ILE A 155 -6.18 4.78 -1.49
CA ILE A 155 -5.81 4.49 -2.87
C ILE A 155 -4.41 3.89 -2.92
N SER A 156 -4.25 2.87 -3.75
CA SER A 156 -3.00 2.15 -3.97
C SER A 156 -2.80 1.91 -5.46
N ASP A 157 -1.56 1.92 -5.96
CA ASP A 157 -1.29 1.33 -7.27
C ASP A 157 -1.50 -0.19 -7.19
N ILE A 158 -1.87 -0.80 -8.32
CA ILE A 158 -2.23 -2.22 -8.35
C ILE A 158 -1.06 -3.13 -7.92
N SER A 159 0.18 -2.73 -8.19
CA SER A 159 1.38 -3.52 -7.87
C SER A 159 1.57 -3.60 -6.36
N TYR A 160 1.55 -2.46 -5.66
CA TYR A 160 1.63 -2.41 -4.21
C TYR A 160 0.44 -3.10 -3.53
N TYR A 161 -0.77 -2.90 -4.07
CA TYR A 161 -1.97 -3.55 -3.54
C TYR A 161 -1.84 -5.08 -3.61
N ASN A 162 -1.37 -5.61 -4.74
CA ASN A 162 -1.15 -7.03 -4.91
C ASN A 162 -0.05 -7.55 -3.98
N LEU A 163 1.08 -6.85 -3.85
CA LEU A 163 2.16 -7.28 -2.95
C LEU A 163 1.71 -7.38 -1.48
N THR A 164 0.92 -6.40 -1.02
CA THR A 164 0.45 -6.35 0.38
C THR A 164 -0.72 -7.29 0.65
N ASN A 165 -1.58 -7.53 -0.34
CA ASN A 165 -2.76 -8.38 -0.19
C ASN A 165 -2.52 -9.83 -0.66
N ASN A 166 -1.42 -10.11 -1.35
CA ASN A 166 -1.04 -11.45 -1.73
C ASN A 166 -0.54 -12.20 -0.50
N ASN A 167 -1.14 -13.37 -0.31
CA ASN A 167 -0.83 -14.36 0.71
C ASN A 167 0.52 -15.06 0.45
N LEU A 168 1.55 -14.38 -0.06
CA LEU A 168 2.87 -14.96 -0.33
C LEU A 168 3.42 -15.68 0.91
N ILE A 169 3.20 -15.10 2.09
CA ILE A 169 3.54 -15.71 3.39
C ILE A 169 2.75 -17.01 3.63
N SER A 170 1.48 -17.09 3.24
CA SER A 170 0.68 -18.31 3.38
C SER A 170 1.09 -19.39 2.38
N ILE A 171 1.47 -19.00 1.16
CA ILE A 171 1.97 -19.93 0.12
C ILE A 171 3.32 -20.50 0.55
N LEU A 172 4.24 -19.66 1.02
CA LEU A 172 5.53 -20.10 1.55
C LEU A 172 5.38 -21.05 2.76
N LYS A 173 4.42 -20.79 3.66
CA LYS A 173 4.09 -21.71 4.76
C LYS A 173 3.56 -23.07 4.27
N LYS A 174 2.73 -23.09 3.23
CA LYS A 174 2.22 -24.33 2.64
C LYS A 174 3.34 -25.13 1.97
N ILE A 175 4.25 -24.47 1.25
CA ILE A 175 5.42 -25.11 0.63
C ILE A 175 6.34 -25.68 1.71
N GLY A 176 6.65 -24.91 2.76
CA GLY A 176 7.46 -25.41 3.89
C GLY A 176 6.84 -26.63 4.59
N PHE A 177 5.52 -26.65 4.75
CA PHE A 177 4.80 -27.80 5.32
C PHE A 177 4.87 -29.05 4.41
N LEU A 178 4.76 -28.88 3.09
CA LEU A 178 4.91 -29.99 2.15
C LEU A 178 6.33 -30.58 2.16
N ILE A 179 7.36 -29.72 2.22
CA ILE A 179 8.75 -30.15 2.33
C ILE A 179 8.97 -30.94 3.62
N PHE A 180 8.41 -30.47 4.74
CA PHE A 180 8.50 -31.18 6.02
C PHE A 180 7.87 -32.58 5.94
N ILE A 181 6.67 -32.71 5.35
CA ILE A 181 6.02 -34.01 5.16
C ILE A 181 6.91 -34.96 4.34
N LEU A 182 7.46 -34.50 3.21
CA LEU A 182 8.32 -35.32 2.35
C LEU A 182 9.58 -35.80 3.09
N ILE A 183 10.21 -34.94 3.89
CA ILE A 183 11.37 -35.32 4.70
C ILE A 183 10.97 -36.37 5.74
N THR A 184 9.85 -36.17 6.45
CA THR A 184 9.38 -37.15 7.45
C THR A 184 8.99 -38.49 6.83
N SER A 185 8.39 -38.50 5.64
CA SER A 185 8.04 -39.75 4.96
C SER A 185 9.27 -40.52 4.48
N LEU A 186 10.31 -39.81 4.03
CA LEU A 186 11.58 -40.43 3.65
C LEU A 186 12.28 -41.04 4.89
N ILE A 187 12.36 -40.32 6.00
CA ILE A 187 12.93 -40.82 7.25
C ILE A 187 12.17 -42.06 7.76
N LEU A 188 10.84 -42.03 7.72
CA LEU A 188 10.01 -43.17 8.10
C LEU A 188 10.20 -44.36 7.16
N TYR A 189 10.29 -44.12 5.85
CA TYR A 189 10.55 -45.18 4.87
C TYR A 189 11.88 -45.89 5.12
N ASP A 190 12.95 -45.14 5.38
CA ASP A 190 14.27 -45.72 5.70
C ASP A 190 14.24 -46.49 7.04
N PHE A 191 13.51 -46.00 8.03
CA PHE A 191 13.36 -46.67 9.34
C PHE A 191 12.58 -47.99 9.25
N PHE A 192 11.53 -48.07 8.43
CA PHE A 192 10.72 -49.29 8.26
C PHE A 192 11.30 -50.31 7.26
N LYS A 193 12.32 -49.91 6.48
CA LYS A 193 13.03 -50.80 5.54
C LYS A 193 14.19 -51.56 6.21
N THR A 194 14.61 -51.12 7.40
CA THR A 194 15.63 -51.78 8.23
C THR A 194 14.98 -52.82 9.13
#